data_AF-A0A497GNL7-F1
#
_entry.id   AF-A0A497GNL7-F1
#
_cell.length_a   1.000
_cell.length_b   1.000
_cell.length_c   1.000
_cell.angle_alpha   90.00
_cell.angle_beta   90.00
_cell.angle_gamma   90.00
#
_symmetry.space_group_name_H-M   'P 1'
#
loop_
_entity.id
_entity.type
_entity.pdbx_description
1 polymer ?
#
loop_
_entity_poly.entity_id
_entity_poly.type
_entity_poly.pdbx_seq_one_letter_code
_entity_poly.pdbx_strand_id
1 'polypeptide(L)'
;RRGLEALRHKILIFLSVALVASGMAILQFSWWFSWFLDFEYGHEVGCVMVYTGFAILLAEIAWAIHSLVKAMWGIVRAKATEVVLKL
;
A
#
# COMPACT_ATOMS: atom_id res chain seq x y z
N ARG A 1 -17.30 12.60 0.55
CA ARG A 1 -15.81 12.61 0.67
C ARG A 1 -15.28 11.31 1.32
N ARG A 2 -15.71 10.92 2.54
CA ARG A 2 -15.22 9.68 3.21
C ARG A 2 -15.33 8.38 2.40
N GLY A 3 -16.39 8.20 1.61
CA GLY A 3 -16.58 7.00 0.78
C GLY A 3 -15.61 6.88 -0.40
N LEU A 4 -15.23 8.02 -1.01
CA LEU A 4 -14.29 8.03 -2.14
C LEU A 4 -12.85 7.72 -1.67
N GLU A 5 -12.47 8.22 -0.49
CA GLU A 5 -11.17 7.91 0.12
C GLU A 5 -11.08 6.42 0.47
N ALA A 6 -12.11 5.85 1.10
CA ALA A 6 -12.15 4.42 1.41
C ALA A 6 -12.05 3.53 0.15
N LEU A 7 -12.70 3.93 -0.94
CA LEU A 7 -12.59 3.23 -2.22
C LEU A 7 -11.18 3.35 -2.81
N ARG A 8 -10.56 4.54 -2.76
CA ARG A 8 -9.19 4.77 -3.22
C ARG A 8 -8.19 3.84 -2.51
N HIS A 9 -8.27 3.74 -1.18
CA HIS A 9 -7.39 2.86 -0.40
C HIS A 9 -7.53 1.39 -0.80
N LYS A 10 -8.76 0.91 -0.98
CA LYS A 10 -9.00 -0.46 -1.48
C LYS A 10 -8.40 -0.70 -2.86
N ILE A 11 -8.55 0.27 -3.78
CA ILE A 11 -7.97 0.19 -5.13
C ILE A 11 -6.45 0.17 -5.05
N LEU A 12 -5.83 1.02 -4.24
CA LEU A 12 -4.36 1.09 -4.11
C LEU A 12 -3.79 -0.18 -3.49
N ILE A 13 -4.43 -0.73 -2.45
CA ILE A 13 -4.04 -2.02 -1.86
C ILE A 13 -4.16 -3.13 -2.91
N PHE A 14 -5.29 -3.22 -3.61
CA PHE A 14 -5.50 -4.24 -4.64
C PHE A 14 -4.47 -4.13 -5.77
N LEU A 15 -4.23 -2.93 -6.28
CA LEU A 15 -3.24 -2.64 -7.31
C LEU A 15 -1.84 -3.08 -6.86
N SER A 16 -1.48 -2.76 -5.61
CA SER A 16 -0.18 -3.12 -5.04
C SER A 16 0.03 -4.63 -4.95
N VAL A 17 -0.98 -5.35 -4.45
CA VAL A 17 -0.94 -6.80 -4.34
C VAL A 17 -0.87 -7.43 -5.73
N ALA A 18 -1.63 -6.92 -6.70
CA ALA A 18 -1.57 -7.38 -8.08
C ALA A 18 -0.18 -7.16 -8.70
N LEU A 19 0.44 -5.99 -8.49
CA LEU A 19 1.80 -5.67 -8.93
C LEU A 19 2.84 -6.62 -8.34
N VAL A 20 2.78 -6.87 -7.03
CA VAL A 20 3.70 -7.80 -6.36
C VAL A 20 3.49 -9.22 -6.87
N ALA A 21 2.25 -9.70 -6.95
CA ALA A 21 1.95 -11.06 -7.38
C ALA A 21 2.38 -11.31 -8.84
N SER A 22 2.06 -10.38 -9.73
CA SER A 22 2.46 -10.46 -11.15
C SER A 22 3.97 -10.30 -11.32
N GLY A 23 4.60 -9.37 -10.60
CA GLY A 23 6.05 -9.22 -10.61
C GLY A 23 6.78 -10.47 -10.12
N MET A 24 6.31 -11.09 -9.04
CA MET A 24 6.85 -12.37 -8.54
C MET A 24 6.66 -13.51 -9.55
N ALA A 25 5.52 -13.57 -10.23
CA ALA A 25 5.30 -14.55 -11.30
C ALA A 25 6.27 -14.34 -12.47
N ILE A 26 6.47 -13.09 -12.90
CA ILE A 26 7.43 -12.75 -13.96
C ILE A 26 8.86 -13.12 -13.55
N LEU A 27 9.26 -12.86 -12.31
CA LEU A 27 10.58 -13.25 -11.79
C LEU A 27 10.76 -14.77 -11.81
N GLN A 28 9.77 -15.50 -11.31
CA GLN A 28 9.78 -16.96 -11.24
C GLN A 28 9.90 -17.61 -12.61
N PHE A 29 9.28 -17.02 -13.64
CA PHE A 29 9.25 -17.53 -15.01
C PHE A 29 10.12 -16.72 -15.98
N SER A 30 11.04 -15.89 -15.48
CA SER A 30 11.84 -14.97 -16.30
C SER A 30 12.64 -15.70 -17.40
N TRP A 31 13.26 -16.83 -17.05
CA TRP A 31 13.92 -17.72 -18.01
C TRP A 31 12.96 -18.26 -19.08
N TRP A 32 11.75 -18.67 -18.68
CA TRP A 32 10.75 -19.22 -19.60
C TRP A 32 10.24 -18.15 -20.56
N PHE A 33 10.02 -16.93 -20.06
CA PHE A 33 9.64 -15.79 -20.89
C PHE A 33 10.73 -15.36 -21.88
N SER A 34 12.00 -15.38 -21.45
CA SER A 34 13.12 -15.15 -22.35
C SER A 34 13.19 -16.20 -23.46
N TRP A 35 12.98 -17.48 -23.13
CA TRP A 35 12.99 -18.56 -24.12
C TRP A 35 11.79 -18.51 -25.08
N PHE A 36 10.57 -18.28 -24.58
CA PHE A 36 9.34 -18.49 -25.35
C PHE A 36 8.81 -17.20 -26.02
N LEU A 37 9.06 -16.03 -25.42
CA LEU A 37 8.56 -14.74 -25.90
C LEU A 37 9.68 -13.77 -26.32
N ASP A 38 10.94 -14.22 -26.37
CA ASP A 38 12.14 -13.36 -26.55
C ASP A 38 12.16 -12.18 -25.56
N PHE A 39 11.58 -12.37 -24.38
CA PHE A 39 11.47 -11.31 -23.38
C PHE A 39 12.72 -11.29 -22.48
N GLU A 40 13.77 -10.66 -23.00
CA GLU A 40 15.10 -10.60 -22.36
C GLU A 40 15.09 -9.85 -21.01
N TYR A 41 14.24 -8.83 -20.87
CA TYR A 41 14.17 -7.98 -19.67
C TYR A 41 13.15 -8.44 -18.62
N GLY A 42 12.75 -9.72 -18.65
CA GLY A 42 11.73 -10.24 -17.75
C GLY A 42 12.10 -10.11 -16.28
N HIS A 43 13.37 -10.34 -15.94
CA HIS A 43 13.83 -10.22 -14.56
C HIS A 43 13.72 -8.77 -14.04
N GLU A 44 14.21 -7.80 -14.82
CA GLU A 44 14.21 -6.38 -14.46
C GLU A 44 12.78 -5.84 -14.32
N VAL A 45 11.91 -6.19 -15.26
CA VAL A 45 10.49 -5.80 -15.22
C VAL A 45 9.80 -6.40 -14.00
N GLY A 46 10.06 -7.67 -13.70
CA GLY A 46 9.55 -8.33 -12.50
C GLY A 46 9.99 -7.61 -11.22
N CYS A 47 11.27 -7.25 -11.10
CA CYS A 47 11.80 -6.49 -9.97
C CYS A 47 11.12 -5.12 -9.82
N VAL A 48 10.99 -4.36 -10.91
CA VAL A 48 10.32 -3.04 -10.89
C VAL A 48 8.88 -3.16 -10.41
N MET A 49 8.14 -4.16 -10.88
CA MET A 49 6.75 -4.39 -10.47
C MET A 49 6.65 -4.72 -8.98
N VAL A 50 7.52 -5.60 -8.47
CA VAL A 50 7.56 -5.96 -7.05
C VAL A 50 7.90 -4.75 -6.18
N TYR A 51 8.95 -3.99 -6.51
CA TYR A 51 9.33 -2.81 -5.73
C TYR A 51 8.26 -1.72 -5.75
N THR A 52 7.63 -1.50 -6.90
CA THR A 52 6.55 -0.52 -7.02
C THR A 52 5.34 -0.91 -6.17
N GLY A 53 4.93 -2.19 -6.23
CA GLY A 53 3.82 -2.66 -5.42
C GLY A 53 4.10 -2.60 -3.91
N PHE A 54 5.32 -2.93 -3.47
CA PHE A 54 5.70 -2.76 -2.06
C PHE A 54 5.71 -1.29 -1.63
N ALA A 55 6.21 -0.38 -2.46
CA ALA A 55 6.22 1.05 -2.14
C ALA A 55 4.80 1.60 -1.93
N ILE A 56 3.85 1.18 -2.76
CA ILE A 56 2.45 1.60 -2.62
C ILE A 56 1.83 0.98 -1.33
N LEU A 57 2.09 -0.30 -1.04
CA LEU A 57 1.64 -0.93 0.21
C LEU A 57 2.18 -0.20 1.46
N LEU A 58 3.46 0.16 1.46
CA LEU A 58 4.07 0.90 2.56
C LEU A 58 3.44 2.29 2.73
N ALA A 59 3.12 2.98 1.63
CA ALA A 59 2.43 4.27 1.68
C ALA A 59 1.02 4.13 2.29
N GLU A 60 0.29 3.07 1.94
CA GLU A 60 -1.04 2.79 2.48
C GLU A 60 -1.00 2.47 3.98
N ILE A 61 0.01 1.69 4.42
CA ILE A 61 0.25 1.41 5.85
C ILE A 61 0.59 2.70 6.61
N ALA A 62 1.50 3.52 6.07
CA ALA A 62 1.88 4.79 6.68
C ALA A 62 0.67 5.73 6.85
N TRP A 63 -0.21 5.77 5.85
CA TRP A 63 -1.44 6.54 5.93
C TRP A 63 -2.40 6.01 7.00
N ALA A 64 -2.57 4.68 7.08
CA ALA A 64 -3.41 4.05 8.10
C ALA A 64 -2.91 4.38 9.53
N ILE A 65 -1.59 4.31 9.74
CA ILE A 65 -0.96 4.69 11.02
C ILE A 65 -1.24 6.17 11.33
N HIS A 66 -1.04 7.07 10.36
CA HIS A 66 -1.29 8.49 10.55
C HIS A 66 -2.77 8.78 10.91
N SER A 67 -3.71 8.10 10.25
CA SER A 67 -5.15 8.21 10.56
C SER A 67 -5.46 7.73 11.98
N LEU A 68 -4.84 6.63 12.41
CA LEU A 68 -4.99 6.10 13.77
C LEU A 68 -4.47 7.09 14.82
N VAL A 69 -3.27 7.63 14.61
CA VAL A 69 -2.65 8.64 15.50
C VAL A 69 -3.54 9.87 15.63
N LYS A 70 -4.12 10.35 14.52
CA LYS A 70 -5.04 11.50 14.54
C LYS A 70 -6.30 11.21 15.35
N ALA A 71 -6.86 10.00 15.23
CA ALA A 71 -8.01 9.58 16.03
C ALA A 71 -7.68 9.52 17.52
N MET A 72 -6.52 8.95 17.88
CA MET A 72 -6.05 8.90 19.27
C MET A 72 -5.85 10.30 19.86
N TRP A 73 -5.26 11.23 19.11
CA TRP A 73 -5.13 12.63 19.54
C TRP A 73 -6.48 13.31 19.78
N GLY A 74 -7.49 12.99 18.97
CA GLY A 74 -8.85 13.46 19.19
C GLY A 74 -9.43 13.00 20.54
N ILE A 75 -9.20 11.73 20.91
CA ILE A 75 -9.63 11.16 22.20
C ILE A 75 -8.91 11.84 23.36
N VAL A 76 -7.59 11.98 23.27
CA VAL A 76 -6.78 12.67 24.30
C VAL A 76 -7.27 14.10 24.50
N ARG A 77 -7.50 14.83 23.41
CA ARG A 77 -7.99 16.21 23.47
C ARG A 77 -9.36 16.29 24.12
N ALA A 78 -10.28 15.40 23.73
CA ALA A 78 -11.63 15.34 24.31
C ALA A 78 -11.59 15.10 25.82
N LYS A 79 -10.74 14.17 26.27
CA LYS A 79 -10.53 13.88 27.70
C LYS A 79 -9.89 15.04 28.45
N ALA A 80 -8.92 15.72 27.85
CA ALA A 80 -8.32 16.91 28.46
C ALA A 80 -9.35 18.04 28.66
N THR A 81 -10.20 18.31 27.67
CA THR A 81 -11.30 19.29 27.81
C THR A 81 -12.33 18.89 28.87
N GLU A 82 -12.64 17.59 29.01
CA GLU A 82 -13.55 17.11 30.05
C GLU A 82 -13.00 17.39 31.46
N VAL A 83 -11.69 17.23 31.67
CA VAL A 83 -11.02 17.54 32.94
C VAL A 83 -11.04 19.04 33.23
N VAL A 84 -10.74 19.88 32.23
CA VAL A 84 -10.73 21.34 32.39
C VAL A 84 -12.12 21.90 32.68
N LEU A 85 -13.18 21.36 32.08
CA LEU A 85 -14.57 21.81 32.31
C LEU A 85 -15.18 21.30 33.63
N LYS A 86 -14.54 20.30 34.27
CA LYS A 86 -14.94 19.78 35.60
C LYS A 86 -14.21 20.47 36.76
N LEU A 87 -13.25 21.35 36.46
CA LEU A 87 -12.58 22.27 37.38
C LEU A 87 -13.23 23.65 37.31
#